data_AF-A0A7C1GSD3-F1
#
_entry.id   AF-A0A7C1GSD3-F1
#
_cell.length_a   1.000
_cell.length_b   1.000
_cell.length_c   1.000
_cell.angle_alpha   90.00
_cell.angle_beta   90.00
_cell.angle_gamma   90.00
#
_symmetry.space_group_name_H-M   'P 1'
#
loop_
_entity.id
_entity.type
_entity.pdbx_description
1 polymer ?
#
loop_
_entity_poly.entity_id
_entity_poly.type
_entity_poly.pdbx_seq_one_letter_code
_entity_poly.pdbx_strand_id
1 'polypeptide(L)'
;MYRRLSIKEALRIQGFPDWWSFPVGTSRTAMYKLIGEAVPPILAYKIACSLAIQMGWEWYPPTYSDFMLPYFKRTFPELLTVTQR
;
A
#
# COMPACT_ATOMS: atom_id res chain seq x y z
N MET A 1 -17.80 4.34 -23.50
CA MET A 1 -18.50 4.37 -22.20
C MET A 1 -17.46 4.58 -21.11
N TYR A 2 -17.66 5.53 -20.19
CA TYR A 2 -16.73 5.83 -19.08
C TYR A 2 -17.37 5.51 -17.74
N ARG A 3 -16.62 4.93 -16.79
CA ARG A 3 -17.07 4.69 -15.42
C ARG A 3 -16.08 5.26 -14.40
N ARG A 4 -16.56 5.55 -13.20
CA ARG A 4 -15.70 5.88 -12.06
C ARG A 4 -14.92 4.64 -11.59
N LEU A 5 -13.78 4.87 -10.96
CA LEU A 5 -13.07 3.83 -10.23
C LEU A 5 -13.96 3.28 -9.12
N SER A 6 -13.94 1.96 -8.93
CA SER A 6 -14.51 1.33 -7.74
C SER A 6 -13.66 1.68 -6.51
N ILE A 7 -14.23 1.48 -5.33
CA ILE A 7 -13.51 1.70 -4.05
C ILE A 7 -12.24 0.86 -3.98
N LYS A 8 -12.31 -0.42 -4.37
CA LYS A 8 -11.14 -1.31 -4.39
C LYS A 8 -10.06 -0.85 -5.37
N GLU A 9 -10.45 -0.37 -6.55
CA GLU A 9 -9.47 0.16 -7.50
C GLU A 9 -8.80 1.43 -7.00
N ALA A 10 -9.56 2.34 -6.39
CA ALA A 10 -9.00 3.56 -5.81
C ALA A 10 -8.06 3.25 -4.64
N LEU A 11 -8.41 2.30 -3.77
CA LEU A 11 -7.54 1.80 -2.69
C LEU A 11 -6.24 1.20 -3.24
N ARG A 12 -6.34 0.32 -4.26
CA ARG A 12 -5.16 -0.25 -4.92
C ARG A 12 -4.28 0.85 -5.52
N ILE A 13 -4.85 1.81 -6.24
CA ILE A 13 -4.04 2.93 -6.80
C ILE A 13 -3.26 3.66 -5.71
N GLN A 14 -3.84 3.84 -4.52
CA GLN A 14 -3.14 4.42 -3.36
C GLN A 14 -2.17 3.45 -2.65
N GLY A 15 -2.11 2.18 -3.04
CA GLY A 15 -1.22 1.19 -2.44
C GLY A 15 -1.73 0.58 -1.14
N PHE A 16 -3.03 0.68 -0.85
CA PHE A 16 -3.63 0.00 0.29
C PHE A 16 -3.60 -1.52 0.11
N PRO A 17 -3.39 -2.29 1.19
CA PRO A 17 -3.49 -3.74 1.13
C PRO A 17 -4.85 -4.22 0.63
N ASP A 18 -4.87 -5.31 -0.13
CA ASP A 18 -6.08 -5.86 -0.76
C ASP A 18 -7.10 -6.42 0.25
N TRP A 19 -6.63 -6.76 1.46
CA TRP A 19 -7.47 -7.17 2.58
C TRP A 19 -8.10 -6.00 3.34
N TRP A 20 -7.63 -4.77 3.11
CA TRP A 20 -8.12 -3.60 3.83
C TRP A 20 -9.54 -3.22 3.38
N SER A 21 -10.39 -2.84 4.34
CA SER A 21 -11.76 -2.42 4.06
C SER A 21 -12.25 -1.34 5.03
N PHE A 22 -13.19 -0.52 4.57
CA PHE A 22 -13.87 0.46 5.41
C PHE A 22 -14.87 -0.23 6.36
N PRO A 23 -15.14 0.37 7.54
CA PRO A 23 -16.21 -0.10 8.41
C PRO A 23 -17.57 -0.14 7.71
N VAL A 24 -18.40 -1.11 8.10
CA VAL A 24 -19.78 -1.25 7.62
C VAL A 24 -20.54 0.05 7.88
N GLY A 25 -21.32 0.50 6.89
CA GLY A 25 -22.10 1.75 6.99
C GLY A 25 -21.36 3.01 6.57
N THR A 26 -20.05 2.96 6.25
CA THR A 26 -19.35 4.10 5.67
C THR A 26 -19.99 4.48 4.32
N SER A 27 -20.27 5.77 4.09
CA SER A 27 -20.86 6.21 2.82
C SER A 27 -19.81 6.18 1.69
N ARG A 28 -20.23 5.87 0.46
CA ARG A 28 -19.31 5.84 -0.70
C ARG A 28 -18.57 7.17 -0.89
N THR A 29 -19.26 8.29 -0.71
CA THR A 29 -18.67 9.63 -0.82
C THR A 29 -17.59 9.85 0.23
N ALA A 30 -17.83 9.44 1.47
CA ALA A 30 -16.83 9.51 2.53
C ALA A 30 -15.63 8.60 2.23
N MET A 31 -15.86 7.38 1.73
CA MET A 31 -14.77 6.48 1.33
C MET A 31 -13.88 7.13 0.27
N TYR A 32 -14.45 7.66 -0.81
CA TYR A 32 -13.65 8.31 -1.86
C TYR A 32 -12.86 9.52 -1.33
N LYS A 33 -13.45 10.32 -0.44
CA LYS A 33 -12.75 11.44 0.21
C LYS A 33 -11.56 10.94 1.03
N LEU A 34 -11.78 9.95 1.88
CA LEU A 34 -10.73 9.38 2.73
C LEU A 34 -9.61 8.73 1.91
N ILE A 35 -9.93 8.02 0.82
CA ILE A 35 -8.91 7.47 -0.10
C ILE A 35 -8.12 8.60 -0.77
N GLY A 36 -8.79 9.67 -1.19
CA GLY A 36 -8.16 10.79 -1.88
C GLY A 36 -7.21 11.59 -0.98
N GLU A 37 -7.57 11.74 0.30
CA GLU A 37 -6.77 12.48 1.29
C GLU A 37 -5.70 11.62 1.97
N ALA A 38 -5.78 10.29 1.87
CA ALA A 38 -4.84 9.39 2.52
C ALA A 38 -3.42 9.51 1.94
N VAL A 39 -2.44 9.33 2.82
CA VAL A 39 -1.05 9.07 2.41
C VAL A 39 -0.95 7.63 1.89
N PRO A 40 -0.35 7.39 0.70
CA PRO A 40 -0.16 6.04 0.18
C PRO A 40 0.62 5.14 1.18
N PRO A 41 0.10 3.98 1.60
CA PRO A 41 0.78 3.11 2.57
C PRO A 41 2.17 2.64 2.11
N ILE A 42 2.35 2.41 0.80
CA ILE A 42 3.66 2.06 0.21
C ILE A 42 4.68 3.19 0.41
N LEU A 43 4.26 4.45 0.24
CA LEU A 43 5.12 5.61 0.43
C LEU A 43 5.52 5.73 1.91
N ALA A 44 4.54 5.63 2.81
CA ALA A 44 4.77 5.66 4.25
C ALA A 44 5.77 4.56 4.68
N TYR A 45 5.60 3.34 4.16
CA TYR A 45 6.52 2.21 4.40
C TYR A 45 7.95 2.55 3.97
N LYS A 46 8.15 3.05 2.73
CA LYS A 46 9.51 3.35 2.23
C LYS A 46 10.19 4.48 3.03
N ILE A 47 9.42 5.49 3.47
CA ILE A 47 9.93 6.53 4.37
C ILE A 47 10.36 5.92 5.70
N ALA A 48 9.50 5.07 6.30
CA ALA A 48 9.82 4.40 7.56
C ALA A 48 11.09 3.54 7.47
N CYS A 49 11.27 2.78 6.38
CA CYS A 49 12.51 2.03 6.13
C CYS A 49 13.73 2.94 6.05
N SER A 50 13.63 4.07 5.33
CA SER A 50 14.76 5.00 5.22
C SER A 50 15.13 5.60 6.58
N LEU A 51 14.14 5.89 7.43
CA LEU A 51 14.37 6.36 8.80
C LEU A 51 14.97 5.26 9.66
N ALA A 52 14.46 4.03 9.61
CA ALA A 52 15.00 2.90 10.36
C ALA A 52 16.49 2.67 10.05
N ILE A 53 16.87 2.74 8.77
CA ILE A 53 18.28 2.64 8.34
C ILE A 53 19.12 3.77 8.97
N GLN A 54 18.64 5.02 8.91
CA GLN A 54 19.35 6.17 9.50
C GLN A 54 19.50 6.05 11.02
N MET A 55 18.50 5.47 11.69
CA MET A 55 18.48 5.30 13.14
C MET A 55 19.16 4.00 13.62
N GLY A 56 19.62 3.14 12.70
CA GLY A 56 20.17 1.83 13.02
C GLY A 56 19.15 0.86 13.62
N TRP A 57 17.87 1.02 13.31
CA TRP A 57 16.80 0.15 13.77
C TRP A 57 16.66 -1.10 12.90
N GLU A 58 16.32 -2.21 13.55
CA GLU A 58 15.90 -3.41 12.83
C GLU A 58 14.58 -3.15 12.10
N TRP A 59 14.51 -3.57 10.84
CA TRP A 59 13.29 -3.53 10.04
C TRP A 59 13.18 -4.82 9.24
N TYR A 60 11.95 -5.26 9.01
CA TYR A 60 11.66 -6.48 8.27
C TYR A 60 11.15 -6.12 6.87
N PRO A 61 11.69 -6.75 5.81
CA PRO A 61 11.17 -6.59 4.46
C PRO A 61 9.70 -7.03 4.36
N PRO A 62 8.87 -6.33 3.55
CA PRO A 62 7.48 -6.70 3.44
C PRO A 62 7.36 -7.97 2.60
N THR A 63 6.35 -8.76 2.90
CA THR A 63 5.99 -9.98 2.19
C THR A 63 4.74 -9.76 1.35
N TYR A 64 4.46 -10.66 0.41
CA TYR A 64 3.24 -10.58 -0.39
C TYR A 64 1.98 -10.60 0.49
N SER A 65 1.98 -11.34 1.61
CA SER A 65 0.85 -11.40 2.53
C SER A 65 0.53 -10.07 3.22
N ASP A 66 1.52 -9.19 3.40
CA ASP A 66 1.30 -7.90 4.08
C ASP A 66 0.42 -6.96 3.26
N PHE A 67 0.54 -7.00 1.93
CA PHE A 67 -0.18 -6.11 1.02
C PHE A 67 -1.18 -6.82 0.11
N MET A 68 -0.91 -8.06 -0.28
CA MET A 68 -1.68 -8.86 -1.24
C MET A 68 -1.93 -8.16 -2.59
N LEU A 69 -1.12 -7.16 -2.93
CA LEU A 69 -1.30 -6.35 -4.14
C LEU A 69 -0.90 -7.13 -5.40
N PRO A 70 -1.68 -7.07 -6.49
CA PRO A 70 -1.37 -7.81 -7.73
C PRO A 70 -0.06 -7.38 -8.39
N TYR A 71 0.44 -6.19 -8.07
CA TYR A 71 1.70 -5.64 -8.56
C TYR A 71 2.78 -5.55 -7.47
N PHE A 72 2.67 -6.33 -6.39
CA PHE A 72 3.61 -6.32 -5.26
C PHE A 72 5.09 -6.38 -5.68
N LYS A 73 5.44 -7.30 -6.60
CA LYS A 73 6.82 -7.43 -7.11
C LYS A 73 7.34 -6.19 -7.83
N ARG A 74 6.44 -5.40 -8.45
CA ARG A 74 6.80 -4.13 -9.11
C ARG A 74 6.92 -2.99 -8.11
N THR A 75 6.19 -3.05 -6.99
CA THR A 75 6.27 -2.07 -5.90
C THR A 75 7.55 -2.21 -5.09
N PHE A 76 8.00 -3.45 -4.87
CA PHE A 76 9.17 -3.77 -4.05
C PHE A 76 10.22 -4.55 -4.86
N PRO A 77 10.76 -4.00 -5.96
CA PRO A 77 11.78 -4.66 -6.76
C PRO A 77 13.06 -4.97 -5.98
N GLU A 78 13.37 -4.19 -4.95
CA GLU A 78 14.50 -4.39 -4.04
C GLU A 78 14.52 -5.79 -3.40
N LEU A 79 13.35 -6.39 -3.16
CA LEU A 79 13.25 -7.72 -2.54
C LEU A 79 13.73 -8.84 -3.47
N LEU A 80 13.63 -8.63 -4.77
CA LEU A 80 14.13 -9.58 -5.77
C LEU A 80 15.67 -9.64 -5.73
N THR A 81 16.31 -8.51 -5.47
CA THR A 81 17.78 -8.43 -5.40
C THR A 81 18.36 -9.03 -4.12
N VAL A 82 17.62 -8.98 -3.01
CA VAL A 82 18.03 -9.57 -1.73
C VAL A 82 17.97 -11.09 -1.76
N THR A 83 17.05 -11.67 -2.54
CA THR A 83 16.84 -13.14 -2.62
C THR A 83 17.87 -13.85 -3.54
N GLN A 84 18.66 -13.11 -4.32
CA GLN A 84 19.66 -13.67 -5.26
C GLN A 84 21.12 -13.61 -4.75
N ARG A 85 21.32 -13.33 -3.46
CA ARG A 85 22.61 -13.47 -2.77
C ARG A 85 22.49 -14.58 -1.73
#